data_AF-A0A654DLB6-F1
#
_entry.id   AF-A0A654DLB6-F1
#
_cell.length_a   1.000
_cell.length_b   1.000
_cell.length_c   1.000
_cell.angle_alpha   90.00
_cell.angle_beta   90.00
_cell.angle_gamma   90.00
#
_symmetry.space_group_name_H-M   'P 1'
#
loop_
_entity.id
_entity.type
_entity.pdbx_description
1 polymer ?
#
loop_
_entity_poly.entity_id
_entity_poly.type
_entity_poly.pdbx_seq_one_letter_code
_entity_poly.pdbx_strand_id
1 'polypeptide(L)'
;MGLARATRNLARTARANPMWALLGILLAPFRFARHIIGVVLFTMVLFVALFLLLMLAIWYFGLDKNGAVAQFGVFGISGAVVLIMVWMFVLPLLRRFDYSDSADTHGSARFATAGEAQALNDDHGLLIGRDVKTGKQMRYAGPAHLLTIAPTRTGKGVGTIIPNLLEYPFAVVCIDPKGENARIAARQRGKFGAVHVLDPFGVTGLASAAFNPLDRIDPHGLDLADDCMTLADALVHDAPGEAGDAHWNEEAKALIAGILLHIVTTEPPAIRTLDTLRDRLTLAPATLAAQLAAMQAQGGAGRASRQPPAWQIRPRSGRRAVGRAAPYPLSRLPAHGDGAGQLGFHVRRVEGCASDGVPRAAARSARQLCSLATLDGRASPDRAGARTGSPALASAVPA
;
A
#
# COMPACT_ATOMS: atom_id res chain seq x y z
N MET A 1 25.98 -17.54 20.30
CA MET A 1 25.55 -17.22 18.91
C MET A 1 26.59 -16.44 18.08
N GLY A 2 27.49 -15.64 18.69
CA GLY A 2 28.49 -14.85 17.94
C GLY A 2 29.64 -15.64 17.28
N LEU A 3 30.15 -16.71 17.91
CA LEU A 3 31.37 -17.41 17.44
C LEU A 3 31.20 -18.07 16.06
N ALA A 4 30.08 -18.74 15.82
CA ALA A 4 29.79 -19.39 14.53
C ALA A 4 29.49 -18.39 13.40
N ARG A 5 29.10 -17.15 13.75
CA ARG A 5 28.94 -16.06 12.79
C ARG A 5 30.30 -15.46 12.46
N ALA A 6 31.09 -15.15 13.49
CA ALA A 6 32.46 -14.66 13.36
C ALA A 6 33.36 -15.56 12.50
N THR A 7 33.32 -16.89 12.71
CA THR A 7 34.13 -17.83 11.92
C THR A 7 33.70 -17.89 10.46
N ARG A 8 32.39 -17.83 10.18
CA ARG A 8 31.87 -17.76 8.80
C ARG A 8 32.25 -16.45 8.11
N ASN A 9 32.15 -15.33 8.82
CA ASN A 9 32.53 -14.02 8.30
C ASN A 9 34.04 -13.97 8.00
N LEU A 10 34.88 -14.40 8.95
CA LEU A 10 36.33 -14.51 8.77
C LEU A 10 36.69 -15.36 7.55
N ALA A 11 36.07 -16.54 7.40
CA ALA A 11 36.30 -17.42 6.26
C ALA A 11 35.88 -16.76 4.92
N ARG A 12 34.77 -16.02 4.91
CA ARG A 12 34.30 -15.29 3.73
C ARG A 12 35.27 -14.16 3.35
N THR A 13 35.67 -13.32 4.32
CA THR A 13 36.60 -12.21 4.09
C THR A 13 37.97 -12.68 3.63
N ALA A 14 38.49 -13.77 4.22
CA ALA A 14 39.76 -14.36 3.83
C ALA A 14 39.74 -14.92 2.40
N ARG A 15 38.62 -15.53 1.98
CA ARG A 15 38.44 -16.00 0.59
C ARG A 15 38.32 -14.86 -0.40
N ALA A 16 37.66 -13.76 -0.02
CA ALA A 16 37.50 -12.60 -0.89
C ALA A 16 38.81 -11.81 -1.08
N ASN A 17 39.68 -11.76 -0.06
CA ASN A 17 40.93 -10.98 -0.08
C ASN A 17 42.11 -11.79 0.51
N PRO A 18 42.71 -12.71 -0.25
CA PRO A 18 43.77 -13.59 0.25
C PRO A 18 45.04 -12.81 0.67
N MET A 19 45.40 -11.76 -0.08
CA MET A 19 46.55 -10.92 0.25
C MET A 19 46.38 -10.15 1.57
N TRP A 20 45.16 -9.68 1.87
CA TRP A 20 44.85 -9.03 3.14
C TRP A 20 44.96 -10.01 4.31
N ALA A 21 44.51 -11.25 4.13
CA ALA A 21 44.63 -12.29 5.15
C ALA A 21 46.10 -12.66 5.41
N LEU A 22 46.90 -12.84 4.35
CA LEU A 22 48.33 -13.13 4.44
C LEU A 22 49.11 -12.00 5.12
N LEU A 23 48.88 -10.76 4.70
CA LEU A 23 49.53 -9.58 5.30
C LEU A 23 49.08 -9.37 6.75
N GLY A 24 47.81 -9.67 7.06
CA GLY A 24 47.25 -9.63 8.40
C GLY A 24 47.94 -10.61 9.35
N ILE A 25 48.21 -11.84 8.89
CA ILE A 25 48.96 -12.85 9.64
C ILE A 25 50.42 -12.41 9.82
N LEU A 26 51.05 -11.91 8.76
CA LEU A 26 52.46 -11.48 8.79
C LEU A 26 52.69 -10.29 9.75
N LEU A 27 51.77 -9.32 9.77
CA LEU A 27 51.87 -8.14 10.61
C LEU A 27 51.21 -8.31 12.00
N ALA A 28 50.52 -9.42 12.26
CA ALA A 28 49.85 -9.68 13.54
C ALA A 28 50.79 -9.54 14.76
N PRO A 29 52.03 -10.07 14.76
CA PRO A 29 52.94 -9.95 15.90
C PRO A 29 53.26 -8.49 16.25
N PHE A 30 53.38 -7.63 15.22
CA PHE A 30 53.72 -6.22 15.40
C PHE A 30 52.51 -5.38 15.81
N ARG A 31 51.34 -5.63 15.22
CA ARG A 31 50.11 -4.88 15.52
C ARG A 31 49.58 -5.18 16.93
N PHE A 32 49.80 -6.39 17.42
CA PHE A 32 49.30 -6.85 18.71
C PHE A 32 50.41 -7.03 19.76
N ALA A 33 51.62 -6.51 19.52
CA ALA A 33 52.78 -6.70 20.40
C ALA A 33 52.45 -6.40 21.88
N ARG A 34 51.79 -5.27 22.17
CA ARG A 34 51.39 -4.90 23.54
C ARG A 34 50.43 -5.92 24.17
N HIS A 35 49.49 -6.47 23.39
CA HIS A 35 48.55 -7.48 23.86
C HIS A 35 49.24 -8.84 24.06
N ILE A 36 50.10 -9.25 23.12
CA ILE A 36 50.90 -10.47 23.21
C ILE A 36 51.75 -10.46 24.48
N ILE A 37 52.47 -9.36 24.73
CA ILE A 37 53.29 -9.20 25.94
C ILE A 37 52.43 -9.29 27.20
N GLY A 38 51.27 -8.63 27.21
CA GLY A 38 50.35 -8.69 28.35
C GLY A 38 49.82 -10.10 28.65
N VAL A 39 49.44 -10.86 27.62
CA VAL A 39 48.96 -12.24 27.77
C VAL A 39 50.07 -13.16 28.24
N VAL A 40 51.28 -13.05 27.66
CA VAL A 40 52.43 -13.87 28.05
C VAL A 40 52.86 -13.60 29.49
N LEU A 41 52.93 -12.33 29.91
CA LEU A 41 53.25 -11.98 31.29
C LEU A 41 52.19 -12.50 32.26
N PHE A 42 50.91 -12.36 31.92
CA PHE A 42 49.81 -12.85 32.74
C PHE A 42 49.84 -14.38 32.90
N THR A 43 50.01 -15.12 31.80
CA THR A 43 50.07 -16.59 31.84
C THR A 43 51.33 -17.10 32.53
N MET A 44 52.46 -16.39 32.42
CA MET A 44 53.68 -16.68 33.16
C MET A 44 53.49 -16.49 34.67
N VAL A 45 52.90 -15.37 35.10
CA VAL A 45 52.60 -15.12 36.52
C VAL A 45 51.61 -16.17 37.07
N LEU A 46 50.57 -16.50 36.28
CA LEU A 46 49.61 -17.54 36.64
C LEU A 46 50.28 -18.92 36.78
N PHE A 47 51.17 -19.28 35.87
CA PHE A 47 51.93 -20.52 35.94
C PHE A 47 52.80 -20.58 37.20
N VAL A 48 53.57 -19.53 37.48
CA VAL A 48 54.43 -19.46 38.68
C VAL A 48 53.59 -19.56 39.95
N ALA A 49 52.47 -18.86 40.03
CA ALA A 49 51.59 -18.91 41.19
C ALA A 49 50.99 -20.32 41.41
N LEU A 50 50.48 -20.96 40.34
CA LEU A 50 49.93 -22.32 40.40
C LEU A 50 51.01 -23.36 40.72
N PHE A 51 52.22 -23.19 40.19
CA PHE A 51 53.36 -24.06 40.46
C PHE A 51 53.82 -23.96 41.92
N LEU A 52 53.93 -22.74 42.45
CA LEU A 52 54.26 -22.52 43.87
C LEU A 52 53.17 -23.08 44.80
N LEU A 53 51.90 -22.92 44.43
CA LEU A 53 50.78 -23.51 45.15
C LEU A 53 50.84 -25.05 45.15
N LEU A 54 51.16 -25.66 44.01
CA LEU A 54 51.36 -27.11 43.91
C LEU A 54 52.53 -27.58 44.79
N MET A 55 53.66 -26.86 44.78
CA MET A 55 54.81 -27.16 45.64
C MET A 55 54.48 -27.03 47.13
N LEU A 56 53.73 -26.01 47.52
CA LEU A 56 53.25 -25.84 48.88
C LEU A 56 52.32 -26.99 49.30
N ALA A 57 51.42 -27.41 48.42
CA ALA A 57 50.52 -28.55 48.67
C ALA A 57 51.31 -29.86 48.85
N ILE A 58 52.29 -30.13 47.98
CA ILE A 58 53.16 -31.31 48.08
C ILE A 58 53.90 -31.33 49.43
N TRP A 59 54.42 -30.18 49.87
CA TRP A 59 55.07 -30.06 51.17
C TRP A 59 54.09 -30.26 52.35
N TYR A 60 52.93 -29.60 52.32
CA TYR A 60 51.93 -29.66 53.39
C TYR A 60 51.36 -31.08 53.60
N PHE A 61 51.14 -31.82 52.51
CA PHE A 61 50.61 -33.19 52.55
C PHE A 61 51.70 -34.28 52.63
N GLY A 62 52.99 -33.91 52.68
CA GLY A 62 54.09 -34.86 52.75
C GLY A 62 54.22 -35.78 51.52
N LEU A 63 53.79 -35.30 50.35
CA LEU A 63 53.81 -36.07 49.12
C LEU A 63 55.23 -36.11 48.52
N ASP A 64 55.56 -37.19 47.82
CA ASP A 64 56.82 -37.28 47.09
C ASP A 64 56.83 -36.28 45.93
N LYS A 65 57.84 -35.38 45.94
CA LYS A 65 58.07 -34.36 44.92
C LYS A 65 58.34 -34.96 43.53
N ASN A 66 58.85 -36.19 43.48
CA ASN A 66 59.12 -36.92 42.24
C ASN A 66 58.05 -37.99 41.95
N GLY A 67 57.03 -38.10 42.81
CA GLY A 67 55.93 -39.04 42.64
C GLY A 67 55.03 -38.68 41.46
N ALA A 68 54.25 -39.66 41.00
CA ALA A 68 53.33 -39.51 39.87
C ALA A 68 52.35 -38.33 40.06
N VAL A 69 51.89 -38.09 41.29
CA VAL A 69 50.96 -36.99 41.62
C VAL A 69 51.57 -35.61 41.32
N ALA A 70 52.84 -35.40 41.63
CA ALA A 70 53.54 -34.15 41.35
C ALA A 70 53.73 -33.95 39.84
N GLN A 71 54.11 -35.00 39.12
CA GLN A 71 54.28 -34.95 37.67
C GLN A 71 52.97 -34.66 36.93
N PHE A 72 51.88 -35.36 37.28
CA PHE A 72 50.57 -35.09 36.71
C PHE A 72 50.06 -33.68 37.04
N GLY A 73 50.33 -33.19 38.25
CA GLY A 73 50.01 -31.81 38.63
C GLY A 73 50.72 -30.77 37.76
N VAL A 74 52.02 -30.94 37.53
CA VAL A 74 52.81 -30.04 36.67
C VAL A 74 52.32 -30.10 35.22
N PHE A 75 52.08 -31.29 34.66
CA PHE A 75 51.56 -31.42 33.30
C PHE A 75 50.15 -30.84 33.15
N GLY A 76 49.28 -31.03 34.15
CA GLY A 76 47.93 -30.47 34.17
C GLY A 76 47.93 -28.94 34.21
N ILE A 77 48.75 -28.34 35.07
CA ILE A 77 48.92 -26.87 35.15
C ILE A 77 49.49 -26.34 33.83
N SER A 78 50.52 -26.99 33.29
CA SER A 78 51.14 -26.58 32.02
C SER A 78 50.12 -26.63 30.87
N GLY A 79 49.33 -27.70 30.77
CA GLY A 79 48.28 -27.84 29.77
C GLY A 79 47.17 -26.79 29.92
N ALA A 80 46.73 -26.52 31.14
CA ALA A 80 45.70 -25.52 31.42
C ALA A 80 46.18 -24.10 31.08
N VAL A 81 47.41 -23.74 31.41
CA VAL A 81 48.00 -22.43 31.08
C VAL A 81 48.13 -22.27 29.56
N VAL A 82 48.56 -23.31 28.83
CA VAL A 82 48.60 -23.28 27.36
C VAL A 82 47.20 -23.09 26.78
N LEU A 83 46.19 -23.79 27.30
CA LEU A 83 44.81 -23.66 26.83
C LEU A 83 44.26 -22.24 27.06
N ILE A 84 44.51 -21.66 28.25
CA ILE A 84 44.12 -20.29 28.58
C ILE A 84 44.84 -19.29 27.68
N MET A 85 46.13 -19.50 27.41
CA MET A 85 46.90 -18.65 26.50
C MET A 85 46.29 -18.67 25.09
N VAL A 86 46.01 -19.85 24.54
CA VAL A 86 45.34 -20.00 23.23
C VAL A 86 43.97 -19.32 23.23
N TRP A 87 43.19 -19.51 24.30
CA TRP A 87 41.86 -18.90 24.44
C TRP A 87 41.93 -17.35 24.44
N MET A 88 42.86 -16.77 25.21
CA MET A 88 43.05 -15.32 25.29
C MET A 88 43.52 -14.71 23.97
N PHE A 89 44.26 -15.45 23.14
CA PHE A 89 44.65 -15.01 21.80
C PHE A 89 43.51 -15.10 20.78
N VAL A 90 42.78 -16.21 20.78
CA VAL A 90 41.81 -16.53 19.72
C VAL A 90 40.50 -15.75 19.89
N LEU A 91 40.02 -15.56 21.12
CA LEU A 91 38.70 -14.99 21.37
C LEU A 91 38.55 -13.50 20.94
N PRO A 92 39.51 -12.59 21.22
CA PRO A 92 39.41 -11.20 20.77
C PRO A 92 39.48 -11.07 19.26
N LEU A 93 40.30 -11.90 18.61
CA LEU A 93 40.42 -11.94 17.15
C LEU A 93 39.11 -12.38 16.50
N LEU A 94 38.46 -13.42 17.03
CA LEU A 94 37.16 -13.88 16.50
C LEU A 94 36.05 -12.85 16.73
N ARG A 95 35.99 -12.20 17.89
CA ARG A 95 34.96 -11.18 18.16
C ARG A 95 35.02 -9.99 17.20
N ARG A 96 36.18 -9.66 16.63
CA ARG A 96 36.30 -8.61 15.60
C ARG A 96 35.53 -8.92 14.32
N PHE A 97 35.33 -10.20 14.01
CA PHE A 97 34.58 -10.64 12.82
C PHE A 97 33.10 -10.91 13.12
N ASP A 98 32.64 -10.67 14.35
CA ASP A 98 31.23 -10.71 14.72
C ASP A 98 30.51 -9.41 14.32
N TYR A 99 30.64 -9.01 13.07
CA TYR A 99 29.87 -7.91 12.49
C TYR A 99 28.62 -8.46 11.78
N SER A 100 27.51 -7.75 11.88
CA SER A 100 26.35 -7.99 11.02
C SER A 100 26.65 -7.39 9.64
N ASP A 101 26.40 -8.17 8.59
CA ASP A 101 26.64 -7.83 7.18
C ASP A 101 25.74 -6.67 6.66
N SER A 102 25.02 -6.01 7.57
CA SER A 102 24.09 -4.92 7.29
C SER A 102 24.88 -3.62 7.12
N ALA A 103 25.63 -3.51 6.03
CA ALA A 103 26.03 -2.22 5.50
C ALA A 103 24.76 -1.52 4.97
N ASP A 104 23.95 -0.98 5.87
CA ASP A 104 22.68 -0.30 5.58
C ASP A 104 22.90 1.13 5.01
N THR A 105 24.04 1.40 4.37
CA THR A 105 24.37 2.73 3.82
C THR A 105 23.33 3.22 2.80
N HIS A 106 22.58 2.29 2.20
CA HIS A 106 21.51 2.58 1.24
C HIS A 106 20.14 2.02 1.68
N GLY A 107 19.97 1.73 2.98
CA GLY A 107 18.76 1.19 3.56
C GLY A 107 18.74 -0.34 3.65
N SER A 108 17.74 -0.88 4.35
CA SER A 108 17.58 -2.30 4.66
C SER A 108 16.82 -3.09 3.58
N ALA A 109 16.69 -2.54 2.38
CA ALA A 109 15.96 -3.18 1.29
C ALA A 109 16.69 -4.46 0.85
N ARG A 110 15.97 -5.58 0.83
CA ARG A 110 16.49 -6.88 0.41
C ARG A 110 15.42 -7.67 -0.32
N PHE A 111 15.85 -8.64 -1.11
CA PHE A 111 14.93 -9.63 -1.65
C PHE A 111 14.30 -10.46 -0.52
N ALA A 112 13.06 -10.89 -0.76
CA ALA A 112 12.34 -11.78 0.13
C ALA A 112 13.07 -13.14 0.24
N THR A 113 13.05 -13.70 1.45
CA THR A 113 13.47 -15.07 1.70
C THR A 113 12.44 -16.06 1.14
N ALA A 114 12.82 -17.34 1.02
CA ALA A 114 11.89 -18.37 0.55
C ALA A 114 10.66 -18.51 1.46
N GLY A 115 10.82 -18.38 2.78
CA GLY A 115 9.70 -18.41 3.73
C GLY A 115 8.76 -17.21 3.59
N GLU A 116 9.31 -16.02 3.39
CA GLU A 116 8.51 -14.80 3.14
C GLU A 116 7.77 -14.86 1.81
N ALA A 117 8.40 -15.38 0.75
CA ALA A 117 7.74 -15.61 -0.53
C ALA A 117 6.65 -16.70 -0.43
N GLN A 118 6.91 -17.76 0.34
CA GLN A 118 5.94 -18.83 0.56
C GLN A 118 4.70 -18.35 1.33
N ALA A 119 4.85 -17.38 2.23
CA ALA A 119 3.72 -16.77 2.92
C ALA A 119 2.75 -16.01 1.97
N LEU A 120 3.19 -15.71 0.75
CA LEU A 120 2.35 -15.11 -0.29
C LEU A 120 1.75 -16.16 -1.24
N ASN A 121 2.11 -17.43 -1.12
CA ASN A 121 1.53 -18.52 -1.92
C ASN A 121 0.18 -18.99 -1.32
N ASP A 122 -0.71 -18.04 -1.06
CA ASP A 122 -2.08 -18.27 -0.60
C ASP A 122 -3.03 -18.31 -1.81
N ASP A 123 -4.18 -18.97 -1.65
CA ASP A 123 -5.24 -19.08 -2.66
C ASP A 123 -6.18 -17.87 -2.62
N HIS A 124 -6.04 -17.00 -1.62
CA HIS A 124 -6.90 -15.84 -1.42
C HIS A 124 -6.17 -14.50 -1.64
N GLY A 125 -6.92 -13.49 -2.09
CA GLY A 125 -6.41 -12.14 -2.30
C GLY A 125 -6.09 -11.81 -3.76
N LEU A 126 -5.45 -10.66 -3.96
CA LEU A 126 -5.09 -10.16 -5.28
C LEU A 126 -3.82 -10.83 -5.77
N LEU A 127 -3.84 -11.39 -6.98
CA LEU A 127 -2.65 -11.90 -7.65
C LEU A 127 -1.66 -10.76 -7.85
N ILE A 128 -0.47 -10.90 -7.27
CA ILE A 128 0.64 -9.94 -7.39
C ILE A 128 1.78 -10.46 -8.26
N GLY A 129 1.80 -11.75 -8.57
CA GLY A 129 2.80 -12.34 -9.45
C GLY A 129 2.94 -13.83 -9.27
N ARG A 130 4.12 -14.34 -9.60
CA ARG A 130 4.47 -15.76 -9.50
C ARG A 130 5.85 -15.89 -8.89
N ASP A 131 6.02 -16.82 -7.95
CA ASP A 131 7.33 -17.17 -7.44
C ASP A 131 8.16 -17.79 -8.57
N VAL A 132 9.30 -17.17 -8.87
CA VAL A 132 10.22 -17.58 -9.96
C VAL A 132 10.79 -18.98 -9.71
N LYS A 133 10.93 -19.39 -8.44
CA LYS A 133 11.55 -20.68 -8.08
C LYS A 133 10.57 -21.83 -8.15
N THR A 134 9.37 -21.63 -7.60
CA THR A 134 8.37 -22.70 -7.47
C THR A 134 7.31 -22.66 -8.57
N GLY A 135 7.18 -21.55 -9.30
CA GLY A 135 6.12 -21.34 -10.28
C GLY A 135 4.73 -21.12 -9.66
N LYS A 136 4.61 -21.06 -8.32
CA LYS A 136 3.34 -20.84 -7.63
C LYS A 136 2.89 -19.38 -7.74
N GLN A 137 1.58 -19.18 -7.87
CA GLN A 137 0.99 -17.84 -7.84
C GLN A 137 1.18 -17.24 -6.44
N MET A 138 1.52 -15.95 -6.42
CA MET A 138 1.62 -15.17 -5.20
C MET A 138 0.44 -14.20 -5.12
N ARG A 139 -0.24 -14.18 -3.97
CA ARG A 139 -1.38 -13.32 -3.70
C ARG A 139 -1.17 -12.48 -2.46
N TYR A 140 -1.77 -11.29 -2.47
CA TYR A 140 -1.81 -10.38 -1.34
C TYR A 140 -3.24 -10.24 -0.84
N ALA A 141 -3.47 -10.69 0.39
CA ALA A 141 -4.77 -10.61 1.08
C ALA A 141 -4.80 -9.52 2.18
N GLY A 142 -3.76 -8.70 2.27
CA GLY A 142 -3.67 -7.64 3.28
C GLY A 142 -4.49 -6.40 2.93
N PRO A 143 -4.62 -5.44 3.87
CA PRO A 143 -5.46 -4.25 3.71
C PRO A 143 -4.79 -3.12 2.91
N ALA A 144 -3.49 -3.22 2.59
CA ALA A 144 -2.77 -2.14 1.92
C ALA A 144 -3.15 -2.02 0.43
N HIS A 145 -2.90 -0.84 -0.14
CA HIS A 145 -3.01 -0.62 -1.57
C HIS A 145 -1.83 -1.24 -2.33
N LEU A 146 -2.10 -1.69 -3.55
CA LEU A 146 -1.10 -2.25 -4.45
C LEU A 146 -0.80 -1.28 -5.58
N LEU A 147 0.48 -1.08 -5.86
CA LEU A 147 0.97 -0.29 -6.98
C LEU A 147 1.75 -1.20 -7.94
N THR A 148 1.25 -1.37 -9.15
CA THR A 148 1.95 -2.10 -10.22
C THR A 148 2.63 -1.11 -11.15
N ILE A 149 3.96 -1.11 -11.16
CA ILE A 149 4.76 -0.30 -12.08
C ILE A 149 5.21 -1.19 -13.23
N ALA A 150 4.69 -0.93 -14.43
CA ALA A 150 4.96 -1.73 -15.61
C ALA A 150 4.99 -0.84 -16.87
N PRO A 151 6.06 -0.90 -17.69
CA PRO A 151 6.10 -0.20 -18.98
C PRO A 151 4.99 -0.63 -19.93
N THR A 152 4.82 0.07 -21.05
CA THR A 152 3.86 -0.37 -22.06
C THR A 152 4.30 -1.71 -22.67
N ARG A 153 3.33 -2.57 -23.00
CA ARG A 153 3.53 -3.90 -23.62
C ARG A 153 4.33 -4.92 -22.79
N THR A 154 4.50 -4.72 -21.48
CA THR A 154 5.16 -5.69 -20.58
C THR A 154 4.19 -6.67 -19.89
N GLY A 155 2.93 -6.65 -20.31
CA GLY A 155 1.95 -7.63 -19.86
C GLY A 155 1.18 -7.28 -18.59
N LYS A 156 1.14 -6.01 -18.13
CA LYS A 156 0.31 -5.60 -16.97
C LYS A 156 -1.15 -6.08 -17.04
N GLY A 157 -1.72 -6.05 -18.24
CA GLY A 157 -3.08 -6.51 -18.51
C GLY A 157 -3.23 -8.01 -18.28
N VAL A 158 -2.44 -8.81 -19.00
CA VAL A 158 -2.51 -10.27 -18.98
C VAL A 158 -1.95 -10.91 -17.71
N GLY A 159 -0.99 -10.27 -17.04
CA GLY A 159 -0.27 -10.82 -15.89
C GLY A 159 -0.89 -10.47 -14.54
N THR A 160 -1.68 -9.38 -14.46
CA THR A 160 -2.21 -8.91 -13.18
C THR A 160 -3.67 -8.48 -13.30
N ILE A 161 -4.02 -7.58 -14.22
CA ILE A 161 -5.37 -6.99 -14.27
C ILE A 161 -6.43 -8.03 -14.63
N ILE A 162 -6.30 -8.69 -15.79
CA ILE A 162 -7.28 -9.67 -16.27
C ILE A 162 -7.40 -10.85 -15.30
N PRO A 163 -6.31 -11.50 -14.83
CA PRO A 163 -6.44 -12.59 -13.85
C PRO A 163 -7.18 -12.16 -12.59
N ASN A 164 -6.88 -10.99 -12.03
CA ASN A 164 -7.60 -10.48 -10.86
C ASN A 164 -9.09 -10.23 -11.16
N LEU A 165 -9.44 -9.69 -12.33
CA LEU A 165 -10.85 -9.54 -12.70
C LEU A 165 -11.57 -10.88 -12.84
N LEU A 166 -10.90 -11.93 -13.30
CA LEU A 166 -11.50 -13.25 -13.50
C LEU A 166 -11.66 -14.05 -12.20
N GLU A 167 -10.78 -13.84 -11.22
CA GLU A 167 -10.66 -14.70 -10.03
C GLU A 167 -11.02 -14.02 -8.71
N TYR A 168 -10.85 -12.69 -8.60
CA TYR A 168 -11.08 -12.00 -7.33
C TYR A 168 -12.58 -12.00 -6.98
N PRO A 169 -13.02 -12.61 -5.87
CA PRO A 169 -14.44 -12.90 -5.67
C PRO A 169 -15.29 -11.68 -5.27
N PHE A 170 -14.67 -10.56 -4.89
CA PHE A 170 -15.38 -9.39 -4.37
C PHE A 170 -15.68 -8.37 -5.47
N ALA A 171 -16.47 -7.33 -5.14
CA ALA A 171 -16.82 -6.25 -6.05
C ALA A 171 -15.57 -5.50 -6.56
N VAL A 172 -15.61 -5.10 -7.83
CA VAL A 172 -14.51 -4.38 -8.50
C VAL A 172 -15.08 -3.21 -9.29
N VAL A 173 -14.48 -2.03 -9.10
CA VAL A 173 -14.64 -0.89 -10.00
C VAL A 173 -13.41 -0.85 -10.90
N CYS A 174 -13.62 -0.98 -12.20
CA CYS A 174 -12.54 -1.05 -13.18
C CYS A 174 -12.61 0.15 -14.13
N ILE A 175 -11.59 1.01 -14.10
CA ILE A 175 -11.42 2.08 -15.08
C ILE A 175 -10.74 1.48 -16.31
N ASP A 176 -11.48 1.37 -17.41
CA ASP A 176 -11.04 0.70 -18.64
C ASP A 176 -11.28 1.59 -19.87
N PRO A 177 -10.41 2.58 -20.14
CA PRO A 177 -10.58 3.52 -21.25
C PRO A 177 -10.61 2.85 -22.63
N LYS A 178 -10.09 1.63 -22.75
CA LYS A 178 -10.05 0.85 -24.00
C LYS A 178 -11.17 -0.19 -24.12
N GLY A 179 -11.93 -0.40 -23.04
CA GLY A 179 -12.96 -1.44 -22.99
C GLY A 179 -12.44 -2.88 -23.12
N GLU A 180 -11.13 -3.11 -23.03
CA GLU A 180 -10.52 -4.45 -23.22
C GLU A 180 -10.85 -5.38 -22.04
N ASN A 181 -10.78 -4.84 -20.82
CA ASN A 181 -11.06 -5.59 -19.60
C ASN A 181 -12.54 -5.98 -19.53
N ALA A 182 -13.45 -5.04 -19.85
CA ALA A 182 -14.88 -5.31 -19.85
C ALA A 182 -15.24 -6.42 -20.85
N ARG A 183 -14.74 -6.32 -22.09
CA ARG A 183 -14.97 -7.33 -23.14
C ARG A 183 -14.50 -8.73 -22.75
N ILE A 184 -13.37 -8.83 -22.05
CA ILE A 184 -12.79 -10.11 -21.63
C ILE A 184 -13.48 -10.67 -20.39
N ALA A 185 -13.68 -9.84 -19.37
CA ALA A 185 -14.01 -10.31 -18.03
C ALA A 185 -15.51 -10.22 -17.66
N ALA A 186 -16.33 -9.41 -18.34
CA ALA A 186 -17.71 -9.14 -17.94
C ALA A 186 -18.54 -10.42 -17.75
N ARG A 187 -18.45 -11.37 -18.69
CA ARG A 187 -19.16 -12.65 -18.59
C ARG A 187 -18.75 -13.47 -17.35
N GLN A 188 -17.45 -13.52 -17.05
CA GLN A 188 -16.96 -14.24 -15.87
C GLN A 188 -17.36 -13.51 -14.59
N ARG A 189 -17.26 -12.18 -14.58
CA ARG A 189 -17.73 -11.33 -13.47
C ARG A 189 -19.21 -11.51 -13.16
N GLY A 190 -20.03 -11.72 -14.19
CA GLY A 190 -21.46 -12.02 -14.08
C GLY A 190 -21.78 -13.25 -13.23
N LYS A 191 -20.81 -14.17 -13.04
CA LYS A 191 -20.96 -15.32 -12.15
C LYS A 191 -20.80 -14.98 -10.67
N PHE A 192 -20.13 -13.87 -10.35
CA PHE A 192 -19.97 -13.39 -8.96
C PHE A 192 -21.06 -12.41 -8.56
N GLY A 193 -21.67 -11.69 -9.51
CA GLY A 193 -22.73 -10.72 -9.26
C GLY A 193 -23.06 -9.88 -10.48
N ALA A 194 -23.94 -8.89 -10.30
CA ALA A 194 -24.33 -7.97 -11.37
C ALA A 194 -23.12 -7.21 -11.95
N VAL A 195 -23.11 -7.04 -13.27
CA VAL A 195 -22.08 -6.31 -14.00
C VAL A 195 -22.73 -5.15 -14.73
N HIS A 196 -22.31 -3.93 -14.40
CA HIS A 196 -22.76 -2.71 -15.07
C HIS A 196 -21.57 -2.11 -15.81
N VAL A 197 -21.72 -1.92 -17.12
CA VAL A 197 -20.72 -1.30 -17.97
C VAL A 197 -21.19 0.13 -18.26
N LEU A 198 -20.47 1.13 -17.75
CA LEU A 198 -20.74 2.54 -18.08
C LEU A 198 -19.89 2.93 -19.28
N ASP A 199 -20.51 2.93 -20.46
CA ASP A 199 -19.84 3.18 -21.74
C ASP A 199 -20.65 4.17 -22.60
N PRO A 200 -20.62 5.47 -22.25
CA PRO A 200 -21.40 6.49 -22.94
C PRO A 200 -21.00 6.68 -24.41
N PHE A 201 -19.85 6.14 -24.83
CA PHE A 201 -19.32 6.26 -26.20
C PHE A 201 -19.40 4.94 -27.00
N GLY A 202 -19.90 3.86 -26.41
CA GLY A 202 -20.04 2.56 -27.07
C GLY A 202 -18.72 1.88 -27.47
N VAL A 203 -17.61 2.19 -26.80
CA VAL A 203 -16.27 1.65 -27.11
C VAL A 203 -16.18 0.13 -26.92
N THR A 204 -16.93 -0.41 -25.97
CA THR A 204 -16.90 -1.83 -25.58
C THR A 204 -17.72 -2.71 -26.52
N GLY A 205 -18.74 -2.15 -27.20
CA GLY A 205 -19.76 -2.92 -27.92
C GLY A 205 -20.70 -3.74 -27.01
N LEU A 206 -20.62 -3.56 -25.69
CA LEU A 206 -21.54 -4.17 -24.72
C LEU A 206 -22.73 -3.26 -24.45
N ALA A 207 -23.81 -3.81 -23.90
CA ALA A 207 -24.94 -3.01 -23.45
C ALA A 207 -24.50 -2.06 -22.32
N SER A 208 -24.56 -0.74 -22.57
CA SER A 208 -24.22 0.25 -21.55
C SER A 208 -25.33 0.35 -20.52
N ALA A 209 -24.94 0.36 -19.25
CA ALA A 209 -25.78 0.81 -18.15
C ALA A 209 -25.87 2.35 -18.15
N ALA A 210 -26.85 2.86 -17.41
CA ALA A 210 -26.99 4.27 -17.09
C ALA A 210 -26.68 4.49 -15.60
N PHE A 211 -26.14 5.66 -15.27
CA PHE A 211 -25.87 6.07 -13.89
C PHE A 211 -26.20 7.55 -13.74
N ASN A 212 -27.08 7.86 -12.80
CA ASN A 212 -27.40 9.22 -12.40
C ASN A 212 -26.97 9.46 -10.94
N PRO A 213 -25.97 10.31 -10.68
CA PRO A 213 -25.50 10.53 -9.32
C PRO A 213 -26.54 11.24 -8.43
N LEU A 214 -27.49 11.98 -9.02
CA LEU A 214 -28.55 12.66 -8.27
C LEU A 214 -29.56 11.68 -7.63
N ASP A 215 -29.68 10.45 -8.14
CA ASP A 215 -30.58 9.43 -7.58
C ASP A 215 -30.22 9.04 -6.14
N ARG A 216 -28.98 9.33 -5.71
CA ARG A 216 -28.49 9.05 -4.36
C ARG A 216 -28.81 10.14 -3.35
N ILE A 217 -29.24 11.32 -3.82
CA ILE A 217 -29.46 12.49 -2.97
C ILE A 217 -30.92 12.46 -2.48
N ASP A 218 -31.10 12.34 -1.17
CA ASP A 218 -32.43 12.36 -0.54
C ASP A 218 -32.90 13.82 -0.34
N PRO A 219 -33.96 14.28 -1.02
CA PRO A 219 -34.49 15.65 -0.86
C PRO A 219 -35.02 15.95 0.55
N HIS A 220 -35.23 14.93 1.38
CA HIS A 220 -35.69 15.07 2.76
C HIS A 220 -34.61 14.69 3.78
N GLY A 221 -33.39 14.42 3.32
CA GLY A 221 -32.24 14.10 4.16
C GLY A 221 -31.73 15.31 4.94
N LEU A 222 -31.24 15.08 6.15
CA LEU A 222 -30.59 16.12 6.96
C LEU A 222 -29.29 16.61 6.32
N ASP A 223 -28.60 15.73 5.60
CA ASP A 223 -27.30 15.96 4.97
C ASP A 223 -27.43 16.44 3.51
N LEU A 224 -28.64 16.80 3.05
CA LEU A 224 -28.92 17.18 1.66
C LEU A 224 -27.96 18.24 1.10
N ALA A 225 -27.65 19.28 1.89
CA ALA A 225 -26.72 20.32 1.46
C ALA A 225 -25.29 19.78 1.29
N ASP A 226 -24.86 18.89 2.17
CA ASP A 226 -23.53 18.27 2.15
C ASP A 226 -23.41 17.26 1.01
N ASP A 227 -24.49 16.52 0.70
CA ASP A 227 -24.57 15.61 -0.44
C ASP A 227 -24.46 16.38 -1.78
N CYS A 228 -25.17 17.51 -1.91
CA CYS A 228 -25.05 18.38 -3.07
C CYS A 228 -23.64 18.98 -3.20
N MET A 229 -23.03 19.39 -2.09
CA MET A 229 -21.67 19.93 -2.06
C MET A 229 -20.64 18.85 -2.43
N THR A 230 -20.81 17.62 -1.95
CA THR A 230 -19.95 16.47 -2.28
C THR A 230 -20.02 16.15 -3.77
N LEU A 231 -21.21 16.19 -4.37
CA LEU A 231 -21.36 16.02 -5.82
C LEU A 231 -20.73 17.18 -6.60
N ALA A 232 -20.89 18.42 -6.14
CA ALA A 232 -20.26 19.57 -6.77
C ALA A 232 -18.73 19.50 -6.74
N ASP A 233 -18.16 19.09 -5.61
CA ASP A 233 -16.72 18.87 -5.44
C ASP A 233 -16.20 17.77 -6.38
N ALA A 234 -16.96 16.69 -6.57
CA ALA A 234 -16.61 15.64 -7.52
C ALA A 234 -16.68 16.08 -8.99
N LEU A 235 -17.45 17.12 -9.32
CA LEU A 235 -17.62 17.63 -10.69
C LEU A 235 -16.57 18.69 -11.08
N VAL A 236 -16.03 19.42 -10.10
CA VAL A 236 -15.04 20.48 -10.35
C VAL A 236 -13.63 19.92 -10.12
N HIS A 237 -12.81 19.89 -11.17
CA HIS A 237 -11.45 19.35 -11.10
C HIS A 237 -10.46 20.39 -10.59
N ASP A 238 -9.83 20.13 -9.45
CA ASP A 238 -8.71 20.92 -8.93
C ASP A 238 -7.37 20.32 -9.36
N ALA A 239 -6.75 20.87 -10.42
CA ALA A 239 -5.47 20.37 -10.87
C ALA A 239 -4.32 20.78 -9.92
N PRO A 240 -3.40 19.86 -9.56
CA PRO A 240 -2.25 20.19 -8.72
C PRO A 240 -1.36 21.27 -9.37
N GLY A 241 -1.15 22.39 -8.66
CA GLY A 241 -0.30 23.49 -9.13
C GLY A 241 -1.05 24.73 -9.62
N GLU A 242 -2.38 24.66 -9.74
CA GLU A 242 -3.25 25.79 -10.16
C GLU A 242 -3.76 26.60 -8.95
N ALA A 243 -2.86 27.00 -8.04
CA ALA A 243 -3.23 27.72 -6.82
C ALA A 243 -3.93 29.07 -7.08
N GLY A 244 -3.76 29.66 -8.26
CA GLY A 244 -4.45 30.90 -8.68
C GLY A 244 -5.93 30.70 -9.00
N ASP A 245 -6.34 29.48 -9.37
CA ASP A 245 -7.71 29.17 -9.79
C ASP A 245 -8.56 28.56 -8.68
N ALA A 246 -7.95 28.23 -7.53
CA ALA A 246 -8.63 27.69 -6.36
C ALA A 246 -9.84 28.52 -5.92
N HIS A 247 -9.73 29.86 -5.97
CA HIS A 247 -10.87 30.72 -5.64
C HIS A 247 -12.05 30.54 -6.61
N TRP A 248 -11.78 30.46 -7.91
CA TRP A 248 -12.81 30.26 -8.93
C TRP A 248 -13.45 28.87 -8.83
N ASN A 249 -12.65 27.86 -8.51
CA ASN A 249 -13.13 26.50 -8.32
C ASN A 249 -14.06 26.41 -7.11
N GLU A 250 -13.70 27.02 -5.98
CA GLU A 250 -14.57 27.03 -4.78
C GLU A 250 -15.88 27.78 -5.03
N GLU A 251 -15.85 28.93 -5.72
CA GLU A 251 -17.08 29.65 -6.10
C GLU A 251 -17.93 28.84 -7.09
N ALA A 252 -17.31 28.14 -8.04
CA ALA A 252 -18.01 27.27 -8.98
C ALA A 252 -18.68 26.10 -8.26
N LYS A 253 -17.98 25.44 -7.31
CA LYS A 253 -18.55 24.36 -6.50
C LYS A 253 -19.74 24.86 -5.68
N ALA A 254 -19.64 26.02 -5.04
CA ALA A 254 -20.74 26.60 -4.27
C ALA A 254 -21.98 26.89 -5.14
N LEU A 255 -21.77 27.45 -6.35
CA LEU A 255 -22.85 27.68 -7.31
C LEU A 255 -23.50 26.37 -7.77
N ILE A 256 -22.70 25.38 -8.16
CA ILE A 256 -23.17 24.07 -8.61
C ILE A 256 -23.96 23.37 -7.49
N ALA A 257 -23.45 23.38 -6.26
CA ALA A 257 -24.13 22.81 -5.10
C ALA A 257 -25.50 23.47 -4.86
N GLY A 258 -25.56 24.81 -4.97
CA GLY A 258 -26.82 25.55 -4.84
C GLY A 258 -27.85 25.20 -5.92
N ILE A 259 -27.41 25.07 -7.17
CA ILE A 259 -28.31 24.68 -8.28
C ILE A 259 -28.74 23.21 -8.14
N LEU A 260 -27.84 22.30 -7.77
CA LEU A 260 -28.17 20.90 -7.47
C LEU A 260 -29.24 20.80 -6.38
N LEU A 261 -29.06 21.53 -5.29
CA LEU A 261 -30.02 21.60 -4.19
C LEU A 261 -31.40 22.08 -4.68
N HIS A 262 -31.43 23.11 -5.52
CA HIS A 262 -32.67 23.60 -6.10
C HIS A 262 -33.33 22.56 -7.01
N ILE A 263 -32.58 21.90 -7.89
CA ILE A 263 -33.08 20.81 -8.76
C ILE A 263 -33.69 19.68 -7.91
N VAL A 264 -32.97 19.19 -6.90
CA VAL A 264 -33.40 18.06 -6.07
C VAL A 264 -34.66 18.40 -5.26
N THR A 265 -34.83 19.65 -4.82
CA THR A 265 -35.96 20.04 -3.97
C THR A 265 -37.20 20.46 -4.75
N THR A 266 -37.05 20.94 -5.98
CA THR A 266 -38.15 21.55 -6.74
C THR A 266 -38.58 20.75 -7.96
N GLU A 267 -37.64 20.05 -8.59
CA GLU A 267 -37.93 19.33 -9.82
C GLU A 267 -38.43 17.91 -9.53
N PRO A 268 -39.32 17.36 -10.36
CA PRO A 268 -39.74 15.98 -10.25
C PRO A 268 -38.57 15.02 -10.51
N PRO A 269 -38.55 13.82 -9.90
CA PRO A 269 -37.44 12.87 -10.01
C PRO A 269 -36.98 12.55 -11.44
N ALA A 270 -37.92 12.52 -12.41
CA ALA A 270 -37.64 12.18 -13.80
C ALA A 270 -36.65 13.12 -14.51
N ILE A 271 -36.49 14.36 -14.02
CA ILE A 271 -35.58 15.35 -14.60
C ILE A 271 -34.48 15.78 -13.62
N ARG A 272 -34.29 15.06 -12.51
CA ARG A 272 -33.16 15.30 -11.59
C ARG A 272 -31.89 14.70 -12.17
N THR A 273 -31.34 15.31 -13.22
CA THR A 273 -30.17 14.77 -13.92
C THR A 273 -29.06 15.80 -14.05
N LEU A 274 -27.86 15.34 -14.39
CA LEU A 274 -26.74 16.24 -14.73
C LEU A 274 -26.99 17.04 -16.01
N ASP A 275 -27.88 16.58 -16.89
CA ASP A 275 -28.28 17.32 -18.09
C ASP A 275 -29.08 18.57 -17.70
N THR A 276 -30.05 18.41 -16.80
CA THR A 276 -30.79 19.54 -16.22
C THR A 276 -29.86 20.49 -15.46
N LEU A 277 -28.88 19.98 -14.72
CA LEU A 277 -27.85 20.85 -14.10
C LEU A 277 -27.11 21.69 -15.16
N ARG A 278 -26.68 21.06 -16.25
CA ARG A 278 -25.99 21.74 -17.36
C ARG A 278 -26.87 22.83 -17.99
N ASP A 279 -28.14 22.52 -18.27
CA ASP A 279 -29.09 23.49 -18.81
C ASP A 279 -29.21 24.72 -17.89
N ARG A 280 -29.36 24.47 -16.58
CA ARG A 280 -29.48 25.52 -15.54
C ARG A 280 -28.21 26.38 -15.43
N LEU A 281 -27.03 25.78 -15.59
CA LEU A 281 -25.74 26.48 -15.57
C LEU A 281 -25.50 27.32 -16.83
N THR A 282 -26.09 26.94 -17.96
CA THR A 282 -25.83 27.56 -19.27
C THR A 282 -26.94 28.50 -19.75
N LEU A 283 -27.87 28.85 -18.85
CA LEU A 283 -28.91 29.83 -19.12
C LEU A 283 -28.33 31.19 -19.54
N ALA A 284 -29.10 31.92 -20.35
CA ALA A 284 -28.79 33.32 -20.68
C ALA A 284 -28.73 34.18 -19.40
N PRO A 285 -27.90 35.25 -19.34
CA PRO A 285 -27.65 35.99 -18.10
C PRO A 285 -28.90 36.50 -17.38
N ALA A 286 -29.90 37.00 -18.11
CA ALA A 286 -31.15 37.49 -17.53
C ALA A 286 -31.96 36.36 -16.87
N THR A 287 -32.04 35.20 -17.53
CA THR A 287 -32.76 34.02 -17.02
C THR A 287 -32.03 33.40 -15.83
N LEU A 288 -30.70 33.34 -15.88
CA LEU A 288 -29.88 32.87 -14.76
C LEU A 288 -30.09 33.77 -13.53
N ALA A 289 -30.09 35.10 -13.70
CA ALA A 289 -30.36 36.03 -12.60
C ALA A 289 -31.76 35.82 -12.00
N ALA A 290 -32.78 35.60 -12.84
CA ALA A 290 -34.13 35.29 -12.37
C ALA A 290 -34.18 33.96 -11.60
N GLN A 291 -33.48 32.93 -12.05
CA GLN A 291 -33.37 31.65 -11.34
C GLN A 291 -32.70 31.83 -9.97
N LEU A 292 -31.58 32.55 -9.89
CA LEU A 292 -30.89 32.81 -8.63
C LEU A 292 -31.78 33.59 -7.65
N ALA A 293 -32.57 34.56 -8.14
CA ALA A 293 -33.55 35.27 -7.32
C ALA A 293 -34.66 34.33 -6.82
N ALA A 294 -35.15 33.41 -7.65
CA ALA A 294 -36.14 32.41 -7.25
C ALA A 294 -35.58 31.44 -6.20
N MET A 295 -34.33 31.00 -6.35
CA MET A 295 -33.62 30.17 -5.37
C MET A 295 -33.50 30.89 -4.01
N GLN A 296 -33.17 32.19 -4.02
CA GLN A 296 -33.11 33.00 -2.79
C GLN A 296 -34.49 33.15 -2.13
N ALA A 297 -35.54 33.32 -2.92
CA ALA A 297 -36.91 33.51 -2.43
C ALA A 297 -37.54 32.24 -1.86
N GLN A 298 -37.16 31.05 -2.36
CA GLN A 298 -37.70 29.77 -1.89
C GLN A 298 -37.28 29.38 -0.47
N GLY A 299 -36.31 30.08 0.14
CA GLY A 299 -36.05 30.00 1.57
C GLY A 299 -35.55 28.65 2.13
N GLY A 300 -35.27 27.64 1.30
CA GLY A 300 -34.73 26.33 1.73
C GLY A 300 -33.64 25.86 0.76
N ALA A 301 -32.42 25.53 1.16
CA ALA A 301 -31.92 25.00 2.44
C ALA A 301 -30.93 25.93 3.17
N GLY A 302 -31.26 27.22 3.28
CA GLY A 302 -30.44 28.26 3.93
C GLY A 302 -30.36 28.25 5.46
N ARG A 303 -30.49 27.09 6.14
CA ARG A 303 -30.06 26.97 7.55
C ARG A 303 -28.64 26.39 7.73
N ALA A 304 -28.05 25.80 6.69
CA ALA A 304 -26.69 25.24 6.76
C ALA A 304 -25.61 26.15 6.14
N SER A 305 -25.93 27.02 5.18
CA SER A 305 -24.94 27.86 4.48
C SER A 305 -25.23 29.35 4.60
N ARG A 306 -25.05 29.91 5.80
CA ARG A 306 -24.89 31.37 5.96
C ARG A 306 -23.45 31.77 5.65
N GLN A 307 -23.07 31.68 4.39
CA GLN A 307 -21.98 32.49 3.84
C GLN A 307 -22.52 33.15 2.58
N PRO A 308 -22.69 34.49 2.57
CA PRO A 308 -23.06 35.18 1.34
C PRO A 308 -21.92 34.97 0.32
N PRO A 309 -22.20 34.48 -0.89
CA PRO A 309 -21.19 34.39 -1.93
C PRO A 309 -20.69 35.79 -2.31
N ALA A 310 -19.39 35.93 -2.54
CA ALA A 310 -18.69 37.20 -2.70
C ALA A 310 -18.92 37.88 -4.06
N TRP A 311 -20.06 37.64 -4.73
CA TRP A 311 -20.35 38.20 -6.06
C TRP A 311 -20.83 39.65 -6.04
N GLN A 312 -20.51 40.48 -5.05
CA GLN A 312 -20.70 41.92 -5.22
C GLN A 312 -19.86 42.40 -6.40
N ILE A 313 -20.50 42.56 -7.56
CA ILE A 313 -19.97 43.20 -8.75
C ILE A 313 -19.64 44.64 -8.35
N ARG A 314 -18.43 44.85 -7.86
CA ARG A 314 -17.89 46.20 -7.67
C ARG A 314 -17.43 46.71 -9.02
N PRO A 315 -17.88 47.89 -9.47
CA PRO A 315 -17.32 48.54 -10.64
C PRO A 315 -15.81 48.70 -10.44
N ARG A 316 -15.02 48.19 -11.39
CA ARG A 316 -13.56 48.26 -11.40
C ARG A 316 -13.16 49.74 -11.47
N SER A 317 -12.91 50.36 -10.31
CA SER A 317 -12.29 51.68 -10.20
C SER A 317 -11.05 51.58 -9.31
N GLY A 318 -9.93 52.07 -9.85
CA GLY A 318 -8.72 52.40 -9.09
C GLY A 318 -7.75 51.25 -8.81
N ARG A 319 -6.79 51.03 -9.73
CA ARG A 319 -5.51 50.41 -9.36
C ARG A 319 -4.83 51.27 -8.30
N ARG A 320 -4.43 50.68 -7.17
CA ARG A 320 -3.24 51.13 -6.44
C ARG A 320 -2.40 49.93 -6.05
N ALA A 321 -1.13 50.02 -6.41
CA ALA A 321 -0.10 49.05 -6.14
C ALA A 321 0.28 49.06 -4.65
N VAL A 322 0.36 47.87 -4.07
CA VAL A 322 1.08 47.51 -2.83
C VAL A 322 1.44 46.04 -3.08
N GLY A 323 2.63 45.50 -2.91
CA GLY A 323 3.94 45.90 -2.42
C GLY A 323 4.74 44.60 -2.49
N ARG A 324 5.89 44.59 -3.16
CA ARG A 324 6.67 43.38 -3.44
C ARG A 324 7.21 42.77 -2.14
N ALA A 325 6.97 41.47 -1.94
CA ALA A 325 7.77 40.62 -1.05
C ALA A 325 8.65 39.70 -1.92
N ALA A 326 9.92 39.59 -1.54
CA ALA A 326 10.98 38.95 -2.31
C ALA A 326 10.90 37.40 -2.29
N PRO A 327 11.28 36.70 -3.37
CA PRO A 327 11.40 35.24 -3.38
C PRO A 327 12.76 34.75 -2.89
N TYR A 328 12.76 33.67 -2.09
CA TYR A 328 13.94 32.87 -1.77
C TYR A 328 14.41 32.07 -3.01
N PRO A 329 15.72 31.80 -3.15
CA PRO A 329 16.27 31.22 -4.39
C PRO A 329 16.06 29.71 -4.48
N LEU A 330 15.42 29.29 -5.58
CA LEU A 330 15.37 27.91 -6.06
C LEU A 330 16.72 27.52 -6.69
N SER A 331 17.38 26.52 -6.11
CA SER A 331 18.50 25.82 -6.73
C SER A 331 18.00 24.83 -7.79
N ARG A 332 18.64 24.88 -8.95
CA ARG A 332 18.34 24.19 -10.21
C ARG A 332 18.38 22.66 -10.10
N LEU A 333 17.39 21.98 -10.70
CA LEU A 333 17.50 20.61 -11.21
C LEU A 333 17.06 20.60 -12.69
N PRO A 334 17.73 19.86 -13.57
CA PRO A 334 17.49 19.93 -15.01
C PRO A 334 16.26 19.12 -15.43
N ALA A 335 15.58 19.64 -16.45
CA ALA A 335 14.44 19.01 -17.12
C ALA A 335 14.88 17.83 -18.00
N HIS A 336 14.14 16.73 -17.93
CA HIS A 336 14.01 15.76 -19.01
C HIS A 336 12.64 15.07 -18.97
N GLY A 337 11.84 15.32 -20.02
CA GLY A 337 11.37 14.28 -20.94
C GLY A 337 10.41 13.19 -20.44
N ASP A 338 9.20 13.27 -21.01
CA ASP A 338 8.27 12.20 -21.37
C ASP A 338 7.32 11.59 -20.33
N GLY A 339 6.03 11.79 -20.64
CA GLY A 339 4.88 11.34 -19.88
C GLY A 339 4.69 9.82 -19.90
N ALA A 340 4.33 9.31 -18.73
CA ALA A 340 3.74 8.00 -18.55
C ALA A 340 2.44 8.18 -17.75
N GLY A 341 1.30 7.95 -18.40
CA GLY A 341 0.00 7.93 -17.73
C GLY A 341 -0.03 6.85 -16.65
N GLN A 342 -0.24 7.28 -15.41
CA GLN A 342 -0.59 6.41 -14.28
C GLN A 342 -1.99 5.84 -14.51
N LEU A 343 -2.11 4.51 -14.51
CA LEU A 343 -3.38 3.82 -14.38
C LEU A 343 -3.40 3.17 -13.00
N GLY A 344 -4.01 3.86 -12.03
CA GLY A 344 -4.26 3.34 -10.70
C GLY A 344 -5.45 2.38 -10.73
N PHE A 345 -5.27 1.18 -10.18
CA PHE A 345 -6.35 0.22 -9.97
C PHE A 345 -6.69 0.23 -8.48
N HIS A 346 -7.86 0.75 -8.11
CA HIS A 346 -8.30 0.77 -6.71
C HIS A 346 -9.25 -0.40 -6.43
N VAL A 347 -8.74 -1.42 -5.73
CA VAL A 347 -9.58 -2.44 -5.10
C VAL A 347 -9.82 -2.00 -3.66
N ARG A 348 -11.04 -1.56 -3.34
CA ARG A 348 -11.48 -1.40 -1.94
C ARG A 348 -12.05 -2.71 -1.45
N ARG A 349 -11.50 -3.22 -0.35
CA ARG A 349 -12.15 -4.27 0.45
C ARG A 349 -13.34 -3.63 1.17
N VAL A 350 -14.54 -4.15 0.95
CA VAL A 350 -15.69 -3.87 1.83
C VAL A 350 -15.64 -4.93 2.92
N GLU A 351 -15.13 -4.57 4.10
CA GLU A 351 -15.07 -5.49 5.23
C GLU A 351 -16.46 -5.74 5.80
N GLY A 352 -16.81 -7.02 5.93
CA GLY A 352 -18.00 -7.49 6.62
C GLY A 352 -17.91 -7.15 8.11
N CYS A 353 -19.02 -6.66 8.63
CA CYS A 353 -19.25 -6.19 9.98
C CYS A 353 -18.95 -7.29 11.03
N ALA A 354 -17.80 -7.20 11.70
CA ALA A 354 -17.61 -7.76 13.03
C ALA A 354 -17.82 -6.62 14.04
N SER A 355 -18.85 -6.77 14.86
CA SER A 355 -19.25 -5.84 15.90
C SER A 355 -18.13 -5.63 16.91
N ASP A 356 -17.64 -4.40 17.04
CA ASP A 356 -17.73 -3.61 18.28
C ASP A 356 -17.17 -2.19 18.06
N GLY A 357 -18.03 -1.18 18.22
CA GLY A 357 -17.64 0.23 18.39
C GLY A 357 -17.46 1.08 17.12
N VAL A 358 -18.54 1.39 16.37
CA VAL A 358 -18.54 2.45 15.33
C VAL A 358 -19.82 3.33 15.45
N PRO A 359 -19.76 4.66 15.23
CA PRO A 359 -20.89 5.57 15.43
C PRO A 359 -22.10 5.26 14.53
N ARG A 360 -23.32 5.49 15.06
CA ARG A 360 -24.64 5.11 14.49
C ARG A 360 -24.99 5.65 13.08
N ALA A 361 -24.15 6.48 12.46
CA ALA A 361 -24.34 7.00 11.11
C ALA A 361 -23.82 6.04 10.01
N ALA A 362 -22.67 5.39 10.23
CA ALA A 362 -22.03 4.52 9.23
C ALA A 362 -22.70 3.13 9.10
N ALA A 363 -23.43 2.69 10.12
CA ALA A 363 -24.07 1.37 10.14
C ALA A 363 -25.34 1.26 9.28
N ARG A 364 -25.96 2.39 8.86
CA ARG A 364 -27.16 2.37 8.01
C ARG A 364 -26.85 2.14 6.53
N SER A 365 -25.76 2.71 6.02
CA SER A 365 -25.38 2.60 4.60
C SER A 365 -25.03 1.16 4.17
N ALA A 366 -24.51 0.33 5.08
CA ALA A 366 -24.20 -1.07 4.79
C ALA A 366 -25.43 -1.99 4.81
N ARG A 367 -26.46 -1.71 5.64
CA ARG A 367 -27.68 -2.54 5.70
C ARG A 367 -28.62 -2.31 4.50
N GLN A 368 -28.61 -1.13 3.89
CA GLN A 368 -29.50 -0.81 2.77
C GLN A 368 -29.07 -1.46 1.43
N LEU A 369 -27.78 -1.73 1.22
CA LEU A 369 -27.30 -2.45 0.03
C LEU A 369 -27.75 -3.93 0.01
N CYS A 370 -27.94 -4.57 1.16
CA CYS A 370 -28.51 -5.93 1.24
C CYS A 370 -30.03 -5.97 1.04
N SER A 371 -30.75 -4.88 1.33
CA SER A 371 -32.22 -4.81 1.21
C SER A 371 -32.69 -4.62 -0.24
N LEU A 372 -31.87 -4.05 -1.12
CA LEU A 372 -32.25 -3.83 -2.53
C LEU A 372 -32.16 -5.12 -3.36
N ALA A 373 -31.39 -6.13 -2.92
CA ALA A 373 -31.32 -7.44 -3.59
C ALA A 373 -32.55 -8.35 -3.32
N THR A 374 -33.43 -7.97 -2.39
CA THR A 374 -34.60 -8.78 -2.00
C THR A 374 -35.95 -8.24 -2.50
N LEU A 375 -35.98 -7.09 -3.18
CA LEU A 375 -37.23 -6.43 -3.60
C LEU A 375 -37.58 -6.58 -5.09
N ASP A 376 -36.71 -7.16 -5.91
CA ASP A 376 -36.97 -7.33 -7.36
C ASP A 376 -37.57 -8.71 -7.73
N GLY A 377 -38.18 -9.38 -6.75
CA GLY A 377 -38.70 -10.75 -6.88
C GLY A 377 -40.20 -10.87 -6.59
N ARG A 378 -41.06 -10.03 -7.20
CA ARG A 378 -42.52 -10.26 -7.24
C ARG A 378 -43.11 -9.85 -8.59
N ALA A 379 -43.05 -10.76 -9.56
CA ALA A 379 -43.99 -10.73 -10.68
C ALA A 379 -45.31 -11.38 -10.23
N SER A 380 -46.42 -10.65 -10.35
CA SER A 380 -47.78 -11.13 -10.09
C SER A 380 -48.29 -12.00 -11.25
N PRO A 381 -49.06 -13.07 -10.99
CA PRO A 381 -49.60 -13.96 -12.01
C PRO A 381 -50.93 -13.43 -12.56
N ASP A 382 -51.15 -13.59 -13.87
CA ASP A 382 -52.41 -13.93 -14.54
C ASP A 382 -52.48 -13.35 -15.95
N ARG A 383 -52.30 -14.21 -16.96
CA ARG A 383 -53.33 -14.46 -17.98
C ARG A 383 -52.92 -15.62 -18.88
N ALA A 384 -53.88 -16.54 -19.00
CA ALA A 384 -53.84 -17.78 -19.73
C ALA A 384 -53.63 -17.61 -21.24
N GLY A 385 -53.02 -18.63 -21.85
CA GLY A 385 -52.90 -18.77 -23.30
C GLY A 385 -52.24 -20.10 -23.66
N ALA A 386 -53.01 -21.18 -23.58
CA ALA A 386 -52.62 -22.54 -23.94
C ALA A 386 -52.07 -22.66 -25.37
N ARG A 387 -51.05 -23.52 -25.55
CA ARG A 387 -50.93 -24.50 -26.64
C ARG A 387 -49.67 -25.37 -26.45
N THR A 388 -49.91 -26.58 -25.95
CA THR A 388 -49.41 -27.89 -26.42
C THR A 388 -48.16 -27.94 -27.31
N GLY A 389 -47.17 -28.77 -26.92
CA GLY A 389 -46.24 -29.40 -27.86
C GLY A 389 -44.85 -29.72 -27.28
N SER A 390 -44.70 -30.86 -26.61
CA SER A 390 -43.43 -31.62 -26.56
C SER A 390 -43.33 -32.43 -27.87
N PRO A 391 -42.14 -32.74 -28.41
CA PRO A 391 -41.32 -33.80 -27.84
C PRO A 391 -39.80 -33.61 -27.89
N ALA A 392 -39.15 -34.51 -27.16
CA ALA A 392 -37.74 -34.77 -26.99
C ALA A 392 -36.95 -35.14 -28.28
N LEU A 393 -35.63 -34.89 -28.25
CA LEU A 393 -34.52 -35.63 -28.90
C LEU A 393 -33.21 -34.99 -28.37
N ALA A 394 -32.46 -35.58 -27.44
CA ALA A 394 -31.56 -36.74 -27.55
C ALA A 394 -30.33 -36.52 -28.47
N SER A 395 -29.14 -36.55 -27.83
CA SER A 395 -27.79 -36.90 -28.33
C SER A 395 -27.19 -36.03 -29.46
N ALA A 396 -25.88 -35.85 -29.67
CA ALA A 396 -24.66 -36.48 -29.19
C ALA A 396 -23.46 -35.51 -29.43
N VAL A 397 -22.46 -35.58 -28.56
CA VAL A 397 -21.02 -35.27 -28.79
C VAL A 397 -20.40 -36.51 -29.50
N PRO A 398 -19.22 -36.53 -30.19
CA PRO A 398 -18.12 -35.54 -30.34
C PRO A 398 -17.55 -35.33 -31.77
N ALA A 399 -16.67 -34.32 -31.91
CA ALA A 399 -15.29 -34.48 -32.37
C ALA A 399 -14.43 -33.36 -31.78
#